data_AF-A0A3B0S7A9-F1
#
_entry.id   AF-A0A3B0S7A9-F1
#
_cell.length_a   1.000
_cell.length_b   1.000
_cell.length_c   1.000
_cell.angle_alpha   90.00
_cell.angle_beta   90.00
_cell.angle_gamma   90.00
#
_symmetry.space_group_name_H-M   'P 1'
#
loop_
_entity.id
_entity.type
_entity.pdbx_description
1 polymer ?
#
loop_
_entity_poly.entity_id
_entity_poly.type
_entity_poly.pdbx_seq_one_letter_code
_entity_poly.pdbx_strand_id
1 'polypeptide(L)' 'MRYLPLNQADRAQMLARIGVKDIDDLFADIPDNARLPKGLDSLPTHASE' A
#
# COMPACT_ATOMS: atom_id res chain seq x y z
N MET A 1 14.64 13.81 1.28
CA MET A 1 15.22 12.45 1.32
C MET A 1 14.74 11.72 0.08
N ARG A 2 15.63 11.10 -0.70
CA ARG A 2 15.20 10.31 -1.86
C ARG A 2 14.51 9.04 -1.36
N TYR A 3 13.25 8.85 -1.72
CA TYR A 3 12.59 7.57 -1.59
C TYR A 3 13.21 6.62 -2.61
N LEU A 4 13.66 5.44 -2.16
CA LEU A 4 14.06 4.37 -3.07
C LEU A 4 12.82 3.49 -3.28
N PRO A 5 12.13 3.59 -4.44
CA PRO A 5 10.95 2.78 -4.67
C PRO A 5 11.36 1.32 -4.77
N LEU A 6 10.75 0.48 -3.93
CA LEU A 6 10.79 -0.97 -4.10
C LEU A 6 10.15 -1.30 -5.45
N ASN A 7 10.87 -2.07 -6.26
CA ASN A 7 10.35 -2.53 -7.54
C ASN A 7 9.35 -3.68 -7.31
N GLN A 8 8.71 -4.14 -8.39
CA GLN A 8 7.70 -5.21 -8.30
C GLN A 8 8.27 -6.54 -7.78
N ALA A 9 9.52 -6.88 -8.12
CA ALA A 9 10.16 -8.10 -7.66
C ALA A 9 10.46 -8.03 -6.15
N ASP A 10 10.93 -6.89 -5.65
CA ASP A 10 11.16 -6.69 -4.22
C ASP A 10 9.85 -6.85 -3.44
N ARG A 11 8.76 -6.25 -3.93
CA ARG A 11 7.43 -6.39 -3.32
C ARG A 11 6.94 -7.83 -3.32
N ALA A 12 7.11 -8.57 -4.42
CA ALA A 12 6.71 -9.97 -4.51
C ALA A 12 7.50 -10.85 -3.52
N GLN A 13 8.80 -10.63 -3.38
CA GLN A 13 9.63 -11.33 -2.40
C GLN A 13 9.18 -11.04 -0.96
N MET A 14 8.83 -9.79 -0.65
CA MET A 14 8.31 -9.41 0.66
C MET A 14 6.97 -10.09 0.96
N LEU A 15 6.01 -10.06 0.04
CA LEU A 15 4.70 -10.71 0.22
C LEU A 15 4.86 -12.22 0.42
N ALA A 16 5.71 -12.87 -0.38
CA ALA A 16 6.02 -14.30 -0.23
C ALA A 16 6.67 -14.61 1.13
N ARG A 17 7.54 -13.73 1.63
CA ARG A 17 8.20 -13.89 2.93
C ARG A 17 7.23 -13.72 4.10
N ILE A 18 6.24 -12.84 3.95
CA ILE A 18 5.17 -12.61 4.93
C ILE A 18 4.14 -13.74 4.88
N GLY A 19 3.97 -14.39 3.73
CA GLY A 19 3.02 -15.48 3.53
C GLY A 19 1.63 -15.02 3.08
N VAL A 20 1.54 -13.84 2.48
CA VAL A 20 0.29 -13.25 1.95
C VAL A 20 0.31 -13.24 0.42
N LYS A 21 -0.87 -13.20 -0.19
CA LYS A 21 -1.02 -13.19 -1.66
C LYS A 21 -1.07 -11.78 -2.21
N ASP A 22 -1.65 -10.85 -1.45
CA ASP A 22 -1.80 -9.45 -1.82
C ASP A 22 -1.47 -8.51 -0.65
N ILE A 23 -1.25 -7.24 -0.95
CA ILE A 23 -1.17 -6.12 0.00
C ILE A 23 -2.46 -6.04 0.83
N ASP A 24 -3.62 -6.25 0.23
CA ASP A 24 -4.91 -6.15 0.94
C ASP A 24 -5.03 -7.17 2.09
N ASP A 25 -4.39 -8.34 1.97
CA ASP A 25 -4.35 -9.35 3.02
C ASP A 25 -3.68 -8.81 4.30
N LEU A 26 -2.76 -7.86 4.18
CA LEU A 26 -2.06 -7.24 5.33
C LEU A 26 -3.00 -6.38 6.18
N PHE A 27 -4.15 -5.99 5.64
CA PHE A 27 -5.12 -5.10 6.29
C PHE A 27 -6.44 -5.82 6.61
N ALA A 28 -6.52 -7.14 6.44
CA ALA A 28 -7.74 -7.93 6.63
C ALA A 28 -8.39 -7.75 8.00
N ASP A 29 -7.59 -7.51 9.05
CA ASP A 29 -8.08 -7.30 10.42
C ASP A 29 -8.72 -5.93 10.66
N ILE A 30 -8.63 -4.99 9.71
CA ILE A 30 -9.25 -3.67 9.82
C ILE A 30 -10.73 -3.78 9.44
N PRO A 31 -11.67 -3.44 10.35
CA PRO A 31 -13.10 -3.42 10.05
C PRO A 31 -13.44 -2.44 8.92
N ASP A 32 -14.40 -2.80 8.06
CA ASP A 32 -14.76 -1.98 6.89
C ASP A 32 -15.21 -0.55 7.25
N ASN A 33 -15.89 -0.38 8.39
CA ASN A 33 -16.33 0.92 8.88
C ASN A 33 -15.18 1.82 9.37
N ALA A 34 -14.00 1.26 9.62
CA ALA A 34 -12.79 1.98 9.99
C ALA A 34 -11.89 2.25 8.78
N ARG A 35 -12.14 1.61 7.63
CA ARG A 35 -11.42 1.86 6.38
C ARG A 35 -11.93 3.14 5.74
N LEU A 36 -11.01 3.92 5.18
CA LEU A 36 -11.38 5.10 4.40
C LEU A 36 -11.98 4.62 3.06
N PRO A 37 -13.27 4.86 2.76
CA PRO A 37 -13.94 4.28 1.60
C PRO A 37 -13.59 4.97 0.29
N LYS A 38 -12.93 6.13 0.35
CA LYS A 38 -12.49 6.93 -0.79
C LYS A 38 -11.03 7.34 -0.60
N GLY A 39 -10.42 7.81 -1.68
CA GLY A 39 -9.09 8.40 -1.63
C GLY A 39 -9.05 9.63 -0.73
N LEU A 40 -7.85 10.19 -0.59
CA LEU A 40 -7.63 11.46 0.10
C LEU A 40 -8.06 12.62 -0.81
N ASP A 41 -9.37 12.71 -1.08
CA ASP A 41 -9.97 13.65 -2.05
C ASP A 41 -9.70 15.13 -1.72
N SER A 42 -9.37 15.43 -0.45
CA SER A 42 -9.02 16.78 0.01
C SER A 42 -7.55 17.15 -0.22
N LEU A 43 -6.72 16.24 -0.74
CA LEU A 43 -5.30 16.47 -0.98
C LEU A 43 -5.03 16.68 -2.48
N PRO A 44 -4.06 17.56 -2.82
CA PRO A 44 -3.59 17.67 -4.18
C PRO A 44 -2.96 16.35 -4.64
N THR A 45 -3.06 16.07 -5.94
CA THR A 45 -2.39 14.93 -6.55
C THR A 45 -0.87 15.06 -6.42
N HIS A 46 -0.17 13.94 -6.60
CA HIS A 46 1.30 13.92 -6.65
C HIS A 46 1.86 15.06 -7.53
N ALA A 47 2.70 15.90 -6.94
CA ALA A 47 3.45 16.92 -7.66
C ALA A 47 4.73 16.30 -8.23
N SER A 48 5.06 16.62 -9.48
CA SER A 48 6.36 16.25 -10.07
C SER A 48 7.51 16.89 -9.28
N GLU A 49 8.68 16.25 -9.34
CA GLU A 49 9.94 16.77 -8.77
C GLU A 49 10.33 18.13 -9.37
#